data_AF-A0A917HY12-F1
#
_entry.id   AF-A0A917HY12-F1
#
_cell.length_a   1.000
_cell.length_b   1.000
_cell.length_c   1.000
_cell.angle_alpha   90.00
_cell.angle_beta   90.00
_cell.angle_gamma   90.00
#
_symmetry.space_group_name_H-M   'P 1'
#
loop_
_entity.id
_entity.type
_entity.pdbx_description
1 polymer ?
#
loop_
_entity_poly.entity_id
_entity_poly.type
_entity_poly.pdbx_seq_one_letter_code
_entity_poly.pdbx_strand_id
1 'polypeptide(L)'
;MSLLQNYPTEILILIFLIVTFLQSGVDKLIDWKGNVSFIKGHFANSPLKNSVPLLLATILILELLASALMIVGVYQLFVDGTKTAALLGVELSALTLIFLLIGQRLAKDYAGAMTLAVYFVTTIFGVYLLSA
;
A
#
# COMPACT_ATOMS: atom_id res chain seq x y z
N MET A 1 13.91 17.29 20.12
CA MET A 1 13.50 17.76 18.79
C MET A 1 12.18 17.07 18.45
N SER A 2 11.06 17.78 18.32
CA SER A 2 9.79 17.09 18.03
C SER A 2 9.76 16.70 16.56
N LEU A 3 9.70 15.40 16.27
CA LEU A 3 9.62 14.80 14.94
C LEU A 3 8.67 15.55 13.98
N LEU A 4 7.50 15.94 14.50
CA LEU A 4 6.47 16.68 13.79
C LEU A 4 6.84 18.11 13.40
N GLN A 5 7.90 18.70 13.97
CA GLN A 5 8.36 20.03 13.56
C GLN A 5 9.26 19.98 12.33
N ASN A 6 10.01 18.89 12.13
CA ASN A 6 10.99 18.79 11.04
C ASN A 6 10.38 18.16 9.76
N TYR A 7 9.53 17.15 9.92
CA TYR A 7 8.92 16.40 8.81
C TYR A 7 7.41 16.17 9.01
N PRO A 8 6.61 17.22 9.27
CA PRO A 8 5.18 17.05 9.57
C PRO A 8 4.43 16.30 8.48
N THR A 9 4.63 16.70 7.22
CA THR A 9 3.85 16.19 6.09
C THR A 9 4.23 14.76 5.76
N GLU A 10 5.53 14.45 5.73
CA GLU A 10 6.05 13.12 5.45
C GLU A 10 5.59 12.13 6.52
N ILE A 11 5.65 12.51 7.80
CA ILE A 11 5.21 11.64 8.90
C ILE A 11 3.71 11.37 8.84
N LEU A 12 2.89 12.38 8.56
CA LEU A 12 1.44 12.19 8.43
C LEU A 12 1.08 11.27 7.25
N ILE A 13 1.75 11.43 6.11
CA ILE A 13 1.56 10.55 4.95
C ILE A 13 2.03 9.13 5.27
N LEU A 14 3.21 8.96 5.88
CA LEU A 14 3.74 7.65 6.28
C LEU A 14 2.79 6.95 7.24
N ILE A 15 2.26 7.64 8.26
CA ILE A 15 1.28 7.05 9.19
C ILE A 15 0.00 6.62 8.45
N PHE A 16 -0.53 7.47 7.57
CA PHE A 16 -1.71 7.15 6.77
C PHE A 16 -1.51 5.88 5.92
N LEU A 17 -0.36 5.78 5.24
CA LEU A 17 -0.03 4.63 4.41
C LEU A 17 0.26 3.39 5.28
N ILE A 18 1.00 3.52 6.39
CA ILE A 18 1.25 2.40 7.31
C ILE A 18 -0.08 1.83 7.81
N VAL A 19 -1.01 2.65 8.28
CA VAL A 19 -2.32 2.16 8.75
C VAL A 19 -3.06 1.44 7.61
N THR A 20 -3.10 2.04 6.42
CA THR A 20 -3.80 1.47 5.26
C THR A 20 -3.24 0.10 4.85
N PHE A 21 -1.93 0.03 4.61
CA PHE A 21 -1.27 -1.16 4.08
C PHE A 21 -1.09 -2.24 5.14
N LEU A 22 -0.74 -1.87 6.37
CA LEU A 22 -0.53 -2.83 7.45
C LEU A 22 -1.86 -3.46 7.87
N GLN A 23 -2.92 -2.66 8.04
CA GLN A 23 -4.24 -3.20 8.36
C GLN A 23 -4.73 -4.15 7.25
N SER A 24 -4.57 -3.75 5.98
CA SER A 24 -4.92 -4.57 4.81
C SER A 24 -4.13 -5.89 4.78
N GLY A 25 -2.85 -5.87 5.14
CA GLY A 25 -2.01 -7.08 5.20
C GLY A 25 -2.35 -7.99 6.38
N VAL A 26 -2.57 -7.42 7.58
CA VAL A 26 -2.94 -8.17 8.79
C VAL A 26 -4.31 -8.84 8.61
N ASP A 27 -5.27 -8.14 8.01
CA ASP A 27 -6.59 -8.72 7.71
C ASP A 27 -6.48 -9.99 6.84
N LYS A 28 -5.67 -9.94 5.77
CA LYS A 28 -5.43 -11.10 4.90
C LYS A 28 -4.73 -12.26 5.62
N LEU A 29 -3.83 -11.97 6.57
CA LEU A 29 -3.16 -13.00 7.37
C LEU A 29 -4.13 -13.71 8.30
N ILE A 30 -5.03 -12.95 8.94
CA ILE A 30 -5.99 -13.48 9.92
C ILE A 30 -7.14 -14.21 9.22
N ASP A 31 -7.73 -13.61 8.18
CA ASP A 31 -8.83 -14.19 7.41
C ASP A 31 -8.47 -14.40 5.93
N TRP A 32 -7.52 -15.30 5.70
CA TRP A 32 -7.10 -15.65 4.35
C TRP A 32 -8.23 -16.27 3.52
N LYS A 33 -9.02 -17.19 4.12
CA LYS A 33 -10.06 -17.92 3.39
C LYS A 33 -11.22 -17.01 2.99
N GLY A 34 -11.65 -16.13 3.88
CA GLY A 34 -12.69 -15.14 3.58
C GLY A 34 -12.26 -14.20 2.47
N ASN A 35 -11.04 -13.65 2.56
CA ASN A 35 -10.47 -12.79 1.52
C ASN A 35 -10.37 -13.48 0.16
N VAL A 36 -9.85 -14.72 0.10
CA VAL A 36 -9.80 -15.49 -1.15
C VAL A 36 -11.20 -15.73 -1.71
N SER A 37 -12.18 -16.06 -0.87
CA SER A 37 -13.56 -16.31 -1.31
C SER A 37 -14.21 -15.04 -1.88
N PHE A 38 -14.07 -13.91 -1.18
CA PHE A 38 -14.57 -12.62 -1.62
C PHE A 38 -13.98 -12.21 -2.98
N ILE A 39 -12.64 -12.27 -3.10
CA ILE A 39 -11.95 -11.86 -4.34
C ILE A 39 -12.25 -12.83 -5.49
N LYS A 40 -12.44 -14.12 -5.23
CA LYS A 40 -12.89 -15.06 -6.28
C LYS A 40 -14.25 -14.68 -6.84
N GLY A 41 -15.18 -14.25 -6.00
CA GLY A 41 -16.47 -13.71 -6.45
C GLY A 41 -16.29 -12.46 -7.30
N HIS A 42 -15.49 -11.50 -6.81
CA HIS A 42 -15.19 -10.24 -7.51
C HIS A 42 -14.57 -10.46 -8.90
N PHE A 43 -13.62 -11.39 -9.00
CA PHE A 43 -12.89 -11.68 -10.22
C PHE A 43 -13.54 -12.75 -11.11
N ALA A 44 -14.76 -13.22 -10.82
CA ALA A 44 -15.37 -14.39 -11.49
C ALA A 44 -15.43 -14.28 -13.03
N ASN A 45 -15.63 -13.08 -13.55
CA ASN A 45 -15.70 -12.78 -15.00
C ASN A 45 -14.41 -12.18 -15.57
N SER A 46 -13.34 -12.14 -14.79
CA SER A 46 -12.04 -11.58 -15.18
C SER A 46 -11.11 -12.65 -15.77
N PRO A 47 -10.08 -12.26 -16.53
CA PRO A 47 -9.03 -13.19 -16.98
C PRO A 47 -8.19 -13.76 -15.82
N LEU A 48 -8.29 -13.19 -14.62
CA LEU A 48 -7.46 -13.54 -13.46
C LEU A 48 -8.16 -14.47 -12.45
N LYS A 49 -9.39 -14.92 -12.74
CA LYS A 49 -10.24 -15.72 -11.84
C LYS A 49 -9.58 -16.96 -11.23
N ASN A 50 -8.66 -17.59 -11.96
CA ASN A 50 -7.97 -18.82 -11.53
C ASN A 50 -6.71 -18.56 -10.70
N SER A 51 -6.22 -17.32 -10.68
CA SER A 51 -4.96 -16.94 -10.02
C SER A 51 -5.18 -16.13 -8.74
N VAL A 52 -6.42 -16.02 -8.25
CA VAL A 52 -6.78 -15.19 -7.10
C VAL A 52 -5.91 -15.43 -5.86
N PRO A 53 -5.67 -16.68 -5.40
CA PRO A 53 -4.82 -16.90 -4.23
C PRO A 53 -3.38 -16.42 -4.42
N LEU A 54 -2.84 -16.57 -5.64
CA LEU A 54 -1.49 -16.11 -5.97
C LEU A 54 -1.43 -14.58 -5.97
N LEU A 55 -2.39 -13.92 -6.62
CA LEU A 55 -2.48 -12.46 -6.65
C LEU A 55 -2.60 -11.88 -5.23
N LEU A 56 -3.45 -12.49 -4.40
CA LEU A 56 -3.62 -12.08 -3.02
C LEU A 56 -2.32 -12.23 -2.21
N ALA A 57 -1.57 -13.32 -2.45
CA ALA A 57 -0.29 -13.56 -1.78
C ALA A 57 0.77 -12.53 -2.21
N THR A 58 0.83 -12.21 -3.50
CA THR A 58 1.72 -11.18 -4.03
C THR A 58 1.42 -9.82 -3.41
N ILE A 59 0.13 -9.42 -3.36
CA ILE A 59 -0.28 -8.16 -2.74
C ILE A 59 0.08 -8.17 -1.24
N LEU A 60 -0.23 -9.24 -0.52
CA LEU A 60 0.10 -9.35 0.90
C LEU A 60 1.59 -9.15 1.18
N ILE A 61 2.47 -9.80 0.41
CA ILE A 61 3.92 -9.65 0.58
C ILE A 61 4.35 -8.20 0.36
N LEU A 62 3.84 -7.55 -0.69
CA LEU A 62 4.16 -6.16 -0.98
C LEU A 62 3.65 -5.21 0.10
N GLU A 63 2.41 -5.41 0.59
CA GLU A 63 1.81 -4.61 1.65
C GLU A 63 2.64 -4.68 2.95
N LEU A 64 3.07 -5.88 3.34
CA LEU A 64 3.88 -6.08 4.55
C LEU A 64 5.29 -5.50 4.41
N LEU A 65 5.94 -5.68 3.25
CA LEU A 65 7.27 -5.11 2.99
C LEU A 65 7.21 -3.58 2.95
N ALA A 66 6.22 -3.01 2.26
CA ALA A 66 6.01 -1.57 2.21
C ALA A 66 5.79 -0.99 3.62
N SER A 67 4.92 -1.64 4.41
CA SER A 67 4.64 -1.22 5.78
C SER A 67 5.87 -1.30 6.68
N ALA A 68 6.65 -2.38 6.59
CA ALA A 68 7.89 -2.53 7.35
C ALA A 68 8.91 -1.44 7.01
N LEU A 69 9.12 -1.17 5.72
CA LEU A 69 10.03 -0.11 5.27
C LEU A 69 9.57 1.28 5.72
N MET A 70 8.27 1.57 5.65
CA MET A 70 7.74 2.86 6.13
C MET A 70 7.89 3.00 7.64
N ILE A 71 7.68 1.94 8.44
CA ILE A 71 7.90 1.97 9.91
C ILE A 71 9.37 2.25 10.22
N VAL A 72 10.30 1.56 9.55
CA VAL A 72 11.75 1.81 9.67
C VAL A 72 12.09 3.23 9.22
N GLY A 73 11.45 3.72 8.15
CA GLY A 73 11.62 5.07 7.63
C GLY A 73 11.19 6.15 8.61
N VAL A 74 10.07 5.97 9.32
CA VAL A 74 9.64 6.87 10.41
C VAL A 74 10.71 6.95 11.50
N TYR A 75 11.31 5.81 11.87
CA TYR A 75 12.39 5.77 12.85
C TYR A 75 13.66 6.49 12.33
N GLN A 76 14.05 6.27 11.08
CA GLN A 76 15.22 6.94 10.47
C GLN A 76 15.04 8.46 10.40
N LEU A 77 13.88 8.93 9.95
CA LEU A 77 13.53 10.35 9.93
C LEU A 77 13.64 11.00 11.32
N PHE A 78 13.35 10.25 12.39
CA PHE A 78 13.47 10.75 13.76
C PHE A 78 14.92 10.86 14.24
N VAL A 79 15.74 9.87 13.93
CA VAL A 79 17.08 9.73 14.51
C VAL A 79 18.10 10.60 13.77
N ASP A 80 18.12 10.53 12.44
CA ASP A 80 19.16 11.17 11.64
C ASP A 80 18.62 11.89 10.39
N GLY A 81 17.29 11.88 10.18
CA GLY A 81 16.65 12.54 9.04
C GLY A 81 16.80 11.77 7.72
N THR A 82 17.31 10.54 7.75
CA THR A 82 17.46 9.71 6.55
C THR A 82 16.10 9.31 5.99
N LYS A 83 15.90 9.56 4.69
CA LYS A 83 14.63 9.33 3.98
C LYS A 83 14.55 7.98 3.26
N THR A 84 15.65 7.23 3.17
CA THR A 84 15.78 6.08 2.25
C THR A 84 14.75 4.98 2.48
N ALA A 85 14.58 4.49 3.72
CA ALA A 85 13.59 3.43 3.97
C ALA A 85 12.15 3.93 3.81
N ALA A 86 11.88 5.17 4.21
CA ALA A 86 10.58 5.81 4.00
C ALA A 86 10.23 5.89 2.51
N LEU A 87 11.17 6.37 1.68
CA LEU A 87 11.00 6.49 0.23
C LEU A 87 10.71 5.13 -0.40
N LEU A 88 11.53 4.11 -0.11
CA LEU A 88 11.34 2.76 -0.64
C LEU A 88 9.99 2.16 -0.24
N GLY A 89 9.54 2.38 1.00
CA GLY A 89 8.24 1.92 1.47
C GLY A 89 7.06 2.59 0.76
N VAL A 90 7.17 3.90 0.50
CA VAL A 90 6.14 4.66 -0.23
C VAL A 90 6.14 4.29 -1.72
N GLU A 91 7.30 4.05 -2.34
CA GLU A 91 7.41 3.56 -3.72
C GLU A 91 6.79 2.17 -3.89
N LEU A 92 7.06 1.24 -2.95
CA LEU A 92 6.40 -0.07 -2.94
C LEU A 92 4.89 0.05 -2.74
N SER A 93 4.42 1.00 -1.93
CA SER A 93 2.99 1.29 -1.79
C SER A 93 2.38 1.75 -3.12
N ALA A 94 3.08 2.61 -3.86
CA ALA A 94 2.63 3.06 -5.19
C ALA A 94 2.55 1.91 -6.20
N LEU A 95 3.56 1.04 -6.23
CA LEU A 95 3.57 -0.16 -7.07
C LEU A 95 2.42 -1.11 -6.71
N THR A 96 2.16 -1.31 -5.43
CA THR A 96 1.05 -2.14 -4.94
C THR A 96 -0.30 -1.57 -5.39
N LEU A 97 -0.50 -0.25 -5.31
CA LEU A 97 -1.72 0.41 -5.80
C LEU A 97 -1.90 0.25 -7.32
N ILE A 98 -0.82 0.27 -8.09
CA ILE A 98 -0.88 0.01 -9.54
C ILE A 98 -1.33 -1.43 -9.81
N PHE A 99 -0.81 -2.42 -9.08
CA PHE A 99 -1.26 -3.81 -9.22
C PHE A 99 -2.73 -3.97 -8.84
N LEU A 100 -3.17 -3.34 -7.76
CA LEU A 100 -4.59 -3.32 -7.37
C LEU A 100 -5.45 -2.66 -8.45
N LEU A 101 -5.01 -1.52 -9.00
CA LEU A 101 -5.72 -0.79 -10.06
C LEU A 101 -5.90 -1.67 -11.31
N ILE A 102 -4.85 -2.35 -11.75
CA ILE A 102 -4.90 -3.28 -12.87
C ILE A 102 -5.93 -4.39 -12.57
N GLY A 103 -5.90 -4.96 -11.37
CA GLY A 103 -6.87 -5.94 -10.91
C GLY A 103 -8.32 -5.43 -11.03
N GLN A 104 -8.59 -4.22 -10.53
CA GLN A 104 -9.92 -3.62 -10.60
C GLN A 104 -10.37 -3.38 -12.05
N ARG A 105 -9.47 -2.92 -12.94
CA ARG A 105 -9.79 -2.71 -14.35
C ARG A 105 -10.10 -4.03 -15.08
N LEU A 106 -9.36 -5.10 -14.78
CA LEU A 106 -9.60 -6.43 -15.35
C LEU A 106 -10.88 -7.07 -14.80
N ALA A 107 -11.27 -6.75 -13.56
CA ALA A 107 -12.56 -7.11 -12.97
C ALA A 107 -13.72 -6.21 -13.44
N LYS A 108 -13.43 -5.15 -14.22
CA LYS A 108 -14.38 -4.10 -14.66
C LYS A 108 -15.04 -3.36 -13.49
N ASP A 109 -14.38 -3.30 -12.34
CA ASP A 109 -14.81 -2.49 -11.20
C ASP A 109 -14.22 -1.07 -11.32
N TYR A 110 -14.95 -0.22 -12.03
CA TYR A 110 -14.56 1.17 -12.26
C TYR A 110 -14.65 2.02 -10.98
N ALA A 111 -15.57 1.69 -10.07
CA ALA A 111 -15.73 2.41 -8.81
C ALA A 111 -14.57 2.12 -7.86
N GLY A 112 -14.19 0.84 -7.69
CA GLY A 112 -13.00 0.44 -6.95
C GLY A 112 -11.71 0.99 -7.54
N ALA A 113 -11.61 1.07 -8.88
CA ALA A 113 -10.47 1.71 -9.53
C ALA A 113 -10.37 3.22 -9.22
N MET A 114 -11.51 3.93 -9.10
CA MET A 114 -11.54 5.35 -8.74
C MET A 114 -11.09 5.58 -7.30
N THR A 115 -11.50 4.72 -6.35
CA THR A 115 -11.08 4.87 -4.94
C THR A 115 -9.56 4.69 -4.79
N LEU A 116 -8.95 3.77 -5.54
CA LEU A 116 -7.50 3.57 -5.54
C LEU A 116 -6.73 4.81 -6.04
N ALA A 117 -7.30 5.58 -6.97
CA ALA A 117 -6.66 6.81 -7.46
C ALA A 117 -6.48 7.85 -6.33
N VAL A 118 -7.38 7.91 -5.35
CA VAL A 118 -7.28 8.82 -4.21
C VAL A 118 -6.08 8.46 -3.32
N TYR A 119 -5.91 7.18 -3.00
CA TYR A 119 -4.73 6.69 -2.28
C TYR A 119 -3.45 6.93 -3.08
N PHE A 120 -3.52 6.76 -4.41
CA PHE A 120 -2.36 6.93 -5.29
C PHE A 120 -1.85 8.37 -5.32
N VAL A 121 -2.75 9.37 -5.37
CA VAL A 121 -2.36 10.80 -5.29
C VAL A 121 -1.61 11.08 -3.99
N THR A 122 -2.12 10.61 -2.86
CA THR A 122 -1.47 10.76 -1.54
C THR A 122 -0.10 10.08 -1.53
N THR A 123 -0.01 8.89 -2.12
CA THR A 123 1.24 8.12 -2.18
C THR A 123 2.30 8.81 -3.03
N ILE A 124 1.94 9.30 -4.22
CA ILE A 124 2.86 10.03 -5.10
C ILE A 124 3.32 11.35 -4.47
N PHE A 125 2.45 12.04 -3.75
CA PHE A 125 2.86 13.22 -3.00
C PHE A 125 3.90 12.86 -1.91
N GLY A 126 3.74 11.70 -1.25
CA GLY A 126 4.74 11.15 -0.35
C GLY A 126 6.08 10.86 -1.04
N VAL A 127 6.06 10.24 -2.22
CA VAL A 127 7.28 10.00 -3.02
C VAL A 127 7.98 11.32 -3.32
N TYR A 128 7.23 12.32 -3.80
CA TYR A 128 7.77 13.64 -4.13
C TYR A 128 8.52 14.27 -2.95
N LEU A 129 7.90 14.35 -1.77
CA LEU A 129 8.50 14.96 -0.57
C LEU A 129 9.73 14.20 -0.06
N LEU A 130 9.72 12.87 -0.18
CA LEU A 130 10.81 12.02 0.31
C LEU A 130 11.98 11.94 -0.69
N SER A 131 11.72 12.22 -1.97
CA SER A 131 12.72 12.26 -3.05
C SER A 131 13.41 13.64 -3.22
N ALA A 132 12.81 14.68 -2.65
CA ALA A 132 13.33 16.05 -2.65
C ALA A 132 14.36 16.28 -1.54
#